data_AF-A0A966EYY3-F1
#
_entry.id   AF-A0A966EYY3-F1
#
_cell.length_a   1.000
_cell.length_b   1.000
_cell.length_c   1.000
_cell.angle_alpha   90.00
_cell.angle_beta   90.00
_cell.angle_gamma   90.00
#
_symmetry.space_group_name_H-M   'P 1'
#
loop_
_entity.id
_entity.type
_entity.pdbx_description
1 polymer ?
#
loop_
_entity_poly.entity_id
_entity_poly.type
_entity_poly.pdbx_seq_one_letter_code
_entity_poly.pdbx_strand_id
1 'polypeptide(L)'
;MQDSSLLFGANASFVEALYEQYLLEPASVPVEWRDYFDSLQAAGVRDVAHSPIQRAFAAMPEATASPALSANADMERKQVYVLQLINSYRFLGLRVANLDPLARHEKPVIAELDPAYYGLNEADMDSTFATGSLVAASRLTLREILQLVRQTYCGSIGAEYMYISDVAQKRWIQNRLEGVRGQHGFNVAQRRRILGRLTAAESLERYLHTKYVGQKRFSLEGGETLIPMLDHLLQRCGAQGVQEAVIGMAHRGRLNVLVNILGKQPGMLFAEFEGIHAEHLSSGDVKYHQGFSADIATSGGQLHVALA
;
A
#
# COMPACT_ATOMS: atom_id res chain seq x y z
N MET A 1 51.35 -71.40 -11.96
CA MET A 1 51.57 -70.76 -13.29
C MET A 1 50.19 -70.57 -13.86
N GLN A 2 49.61 -69.40 -13.60
CA GLN A 2 49.36 -68.35 -14.61
C GLN A 2 48.13 -68.67 -15.47
N ASP A 3 46.95 -68.35 -14.95
CA ASP A 3 45.85 -67.89 -15.80
C ASP A 3 45.86 -66.35 -15.74
N SER A 4 46.93 -65.76 -16.27
CA SER A 4 46.95 -64.34 -16.63
C SER A 4 46.09 -64.16 -17.88
N SER A 5 44.77 -64.25 -17.72
CA SER A 5 43.83 -63.89 -18.77
C SER A 5 44.06 -62.42 -19.13
N LEU A 6 44.24 -62.13 -20.42
CA LEU A 6 44.44 -60.76 -20.93
C LEU A 6 43.29 -59.81 -20.54
N LEU A 7 42.13 -60.37 -20.20
CA LEU A 7 40.91 -59.68 -19.77
C LEU A 7 40.80 -59.54 -18.23
N PHE A 8 41.90 -59.70 -17.49
CA PHE A 8 41.91 -59.47 -16.04
C PHE A 8 41.63 -58.00 -15.74
N GLY A 9 40.82 -57.72 -14.70
CA GLY A 9 40.32 -56.37 -14.40
C GLY A 9 41.40 -55.30 -14.18
N ALA A 10 42.64 -55.69 -13.86
CA ALA A 10 43.78 -54.77 -13.77
C ALA A 10 44.18 -54.16 -15.13
N ASN A 11 43.87 -54.83 -16.25
CA ASN A 11 44.13 -54.37 -17.61
C ASN A 11 42.90 -53.73 -18.27
N ALA A 12 41.78 -53.56 -17.55
CA ALA A 12 40.52 -53.08 -18.11
C ALA A 12 40.68 -51.73 -18.82
N SER A 13 41.35 -50.76 -18.19
CA SER A 13 41.59 -49.44 -18.79
C SER A 13 42.47 -49.48 -20.05
N PHE A 14 43.40 -50.43 -20.12
CA PHE A 14 44.24 -50.64 -21.30
C PHE A 14 43.44 -51.25 -22.45
N VAL A 15 42.62 -52.26 -22.16
CA VAL A 15 41.77 -52.92 -23.16
C VAL A 15 40.67 -51.97 -23.65
N GLU A 16 40.09 -51.15 -22.77
CA GLU A 16 39.13 -50.10 -23.12
C GLU A 16 39.75 -49.05 -24.05
N ALA A 17 40.94 -48.54 -23.72
CA ALA A 17 41.65 -47.59 -24.57
C ALA A 17 42.00 -48.18 -25.94
N LEU A 18 42.39 -49.45 -25.98
CA LEU A 18 42.71 -50.17 -27.23
C LEU A 18 41.44 -50.43 -28.07
N TYR A 19 40.32 -50.73 -27.42
CA TYR A 19 39.03 -50.88 -28.10
C TYR A 19 38.52 -49.55 -28.64
N GLU A 20 38.66 -48.45 -27.90
CA GLU A 20 38.32 -47.12 -28.41
C GLU A 20 39.16 -46.72 -29.64
N GLN A 21 40.45 -47.08 -29.66
CA GLN A 21 41.31 -46.88 -30.84
C GLN A 21 40.83 -47.72 -32.02
N TYR A 22 40.46 -48.97 -31.80
CA TYR A 22 39.86 -49.83 -32.83
C TYR A 22 38.56 -49.24 -33.39
N LEU A 23 37.69 -48.67 -32.55
CA LEU A 23 36.44 -48.04 -32.99
C LEU A 23 36.66 -46.75 -33.80
N LEU A 24 37.78 -46.05 -33.61
CA LEU A 24 38.16 -44.86 -34.39
C LEU A 24 38.84 -45.25 -35.71
N GLU A 25 39.83 -46.13 -35.64
CA GLU A 25 40.60 -46.58 -36.77
C GLU A 25 41.05 -48.04 -36.57
N PRO A 26 40.33 -49.03 -37.15
CA PRO A 26 40.65 -50.45 -36.94
C PRO A 26 42.08 -50.85 -37.34
N ALA A 27 42.68 -50.11 -38.28
CA ALA A 27 44.05 -50.32 -38.74
C ALA A 27 45.13 -49.96 -37.70
N SER A 28 44.79 -49.15 -36.70
CA SER A 28 45.71 -48.65 -35.65
C SER A 28 46.05 -49.70 -34.59
N VAL A 29 45.28 -50.79 -34.53
CA VAL A 29 45.40 -51.86 -33.53
C VAL A 29 46.04 -53.11 -34.15
N PRO A 30 46.89 -53.87 -33.42
CA PRO A 30 47.49 -55.11 -33.90
C PRO A 30 46.46 -56.12 -34.40
N VAL A 31 46.84 -56.92 -35.39
CA VAL A 31 45.95 -57.89 -36.09
C VAL A 31 45.25 -58.83 -35.10
N GLU A 32 45.98 -59.34 -34.10
CA GLU A 32 45.44 -60.24 -33.07
C GLU A 32 44.25 -59.64 -32.28
N TRP A 33 44.31 -58.33 -32.02
CA TRP A 33 43.27 -57.59 -31.32
C TRP A 33 42.14 -57.17 -32.26
N ARG A 34 42.44 -56.91 -33.53
CA ARG A 34 41.44 -56.59 -34.55
C ARG A 34 40.50 -57.75 -34.78
N ASP A 35 41.03 -58.97 -34.95
CA ASP A 35 40.22 -60.17 -35.14
C ASP A 35 39.33 -60.45 -33.91
N TYR A 36 39.85 -60.18 -32.71
CA TYR A 36 39.10 -60.28 -31.47
C TYR A 36 37.95 -59.26 -31.38
N PHE A 37 38.23 -57.98 -31.68
CA PHE A 37 37.21 -56.92 -31.65
C PHE A 37 36.18 -57.03 -32.79
N ASP A 38 36.57 -57.53 -33.96
CA ASP A 38 35.66 -57.86 -35.07
C ASP A 38 34.64 -58.94 -34.64
N SER A 39 35.10 -59.95 -33.88
CA SER A 39 34.21 -60.99 -33.35
C SER A 39 33.20 -60.44 -32.32
N LEU A 40 33.60 -59.42 -31.55
CA LEU A 40 32.75 -58.75 -30.57
C LEU A 40 31.70 -57.85 -31.23
N GLN A 41 32.08 -57.05 -32.23
CA GLN A 41 31.15 -56.23 -33.03
C GLN A 41 30.14 -57.08 -33.83
N ALA A 42 30.53 -58.29 -34.25
CA ALA A 42 29.64 -59.21 -34.95
C ALA A 42 28.58 -59.87 -34.03
N ALA A 43 28.87 -59.98 -32.73
CA ALA A 43 28.02 -60.65 -31.75
C ALA A 43 27.00 -59.72 -31.06
N GLY A 44 26.99 -58.41 -31.36
CA GLY A 44 26.21 -57.42 -30.63
C GLY A 44 25.83 -56.17 -31.41
N VAL A 45 25.40 -55.13 -30.67
CA VAL A 45 25.14 -53.78 -31.21
C VAL A 45 26.48 -53.13 -31.55
N ARG A 46 26.56 -52.44 -32.69
CA ARG A 46 27.79 -51.72 -33.07
C ARG A 46 28.07 -50.58 -32.10
N ASP A 47 29.17 -50.69 -31.38
CA ASP A 47 29.65 -49.62 -30.49
C ASP A 47 30.23 -48.45 -31.29
N VAL A 48 30.18 -47.26 -30.68
CA VAL A 48 30.73 -46.00 -31.22
C VAL A 48 31.79 -45.48 -30.27
N ALA A 49 32.89 -44.92 -30.78
CA ALA A 49 33.95 -44.35 -29.96
C ALA A 49 33.43 -43.20 -29.08
N HIS A 50 33.68 -43.25 -27.77
CA HIS A 50 33.19 -42.24 -26.83
C HIS A 50 34.17 -41.07 -26.65
N SER A 51 35.48 -41.26 -26.88
CA SER A 51 36.47 -40.18 -26.71
C SER A 51 36.22 -38.91 -27.55
N PRO A 52 35.68 -38.94 -28.79
CA PRO A 52 35.35 -37.71 -29.52
C PRO A 52 34.22 -36.92 -28.86
N ILE A 53 33.24 -37.64 -28.30
CA ILE A 53 32.09 -37.06 -27.59
C ILE A 53 32.58 -36.44 -26.27
N GLN A 54 33.38 -37.18 -25.50
CA GLN A 54 33.97 -36.68 -24.25
C GLN A 54 34.85 -35.45 -24.49
N ARG A 55 35.67 -35.45 -25.55
CA ARG A 55 36.48 -34.29 -25.94
C ARG A 55 35.62 -33.11 -26.38
N ALA A 56 34.53 -33.35 -27.11
CA ALA A 56 33.58 -32.30 -27.49
C ALA A 56 32.90 -31.69 -26.25
N PHE A 57 32.53 -32.49 -25.25
CA PHE A 57 31.98 -31.99 -23.99
C PHE A 57 33.02 -31.27 -23.12
N ALA A 58 34.27 -31.75 -23.08
CA ALA A 58 35.36 -31.09 -22.34
C ALA A 58 35.82 -29.78 -23.02
N ALA A 59 35.67 -29.67 -24.35
CA ALA A 59 35.98 -28.48 -25.13
C ALA A 59 34.78 -27.51 -25.24
N MET A 60 33.60 -27.90 -24.78
CA MET A 60 32.52 -26.93 -24.59
C MET A 60 32.97 -25.94 -23.51
N PRO A 61 32.95 -24.63 -23.79
CA PRO A 61 33.16 -23.65 -22.72
C PRO A 61 32.13 -23.95 -21.63
N GLU A 62 32.58 -24.05 -20.38
CA GLU A 62 31.65 -24.03 -19.24
C GLU A 62 30.69 -22.88 -19.50
N ALA A 63 29.39 -23.18 -19.57
CA ALA A 63 28.37 -22.19 -19.77
C ALA A 63 28.38 -21.25 -18.56
N THR A 64 29.28 -20.26 -18.60
CA THR A 64 29.25 -19.11 -17.72
C THR A 64 27.87 -18.51 -17.92
N ALA A 65 27.06 -18.59 -16.88
CA ALA A 65 25.69 -18.10 -16.89
C ALA A 65 25.69 -16.71 -17.54
N SER A 66 25.04 -16.58 -18.70
CA SER A 66 25.12 -15.35 -19.47
C SER A 66 24.66 -14.18 -18.59
N PRO A 67 25.39 -13.05 -18.53
CA PRO A 67 25.06 -11.93 -17.64
C PRO A 67 23.65 -11.37 -17.87
N ALA A 68 23.08 -11.55 -19.07
CA ALA A 68 21.71 -11.21 -19.40
C ALA A 68 20.64 -12.03 -18.65
N LEU A 69 20.91 -13.32 -18.37
CA LEU A 69 19.99 -14.18 -17.59
C LEU A 69 20.00 -13.78 -16.10
N SER A 70 21.17 -13.41 -15.57
CA SER A 70 21.33 -12.93 -14.19
C SER A 70 20.64 -11.57 -13.97
N ALA A 71 20.81 -10.63 -14.91
CA ALA A 71 20.21 -9.31 -14.82
C ALA A 71 18.67 -9.35 -14.85
N ASN A 72 18.07 -10.26 -15.63
CA ASN A 72 16.62 -10.47 -15.64
C ASN A 72 16.12 -11.04 -14.30
N ALA A 73 16.82 -12.01 -13.72
CA ALA A 73 16.45 -12.59 -12.42
C ALA A 73 16.54 -11.55 -11.28
N ASP A 74 17.54 -10.67 -11.30
CA ASP A 74 17.65 -9.59 -10.32
C ASP A 74 16.54 -8.55 -10.49
N MET A 75 16.16 -8.21 -11.72
CA MET A 75 15.05 -7.30 -11.99
C MET A 75 13.69 -7.88 -11.55
N GLU A 76 13.47 -9.17 -11.77
CA GLU A 76 12.29 -9.90 -11.29
C GLU A 76 12.24 -9.94 -9.75
N ARG A 77 13.37 -10.18 -9.08
CA ARG A 77 13.45 -10.13 -7.61
C ARG A 77 13.09 -8.73 -7.09
N LYS A 78 13.67 -7.68 -7.69
CA LYS A 78 13.35 -6.29 -7.33
C LYS A 78 11.87 -5.96 -7.58
N GLN A 79 11.28 -6.50 -8.63
CA GLN A 79 9.85 -6.33 -8.91
C GLN A 79 8.96 -6.87 -7.78
N VAL A 80 9.28 -8.03 -7.20
CA VAL A 80 8.53 -8.57 -6.05
C VAL A 80 8.67 -7.65 -4.84
N TYR A 81 9.87 -7.15 -4.57
CA TYR A 81 10.12 -6.21 -3.48
C TYR A 81 9.39 -4.88 -3.63
N VAL A 82 9.26 -4.36 -4.85
CA VAL A 82 8.45 -3.15 -5.10
C VAL A 82 6.98 -3.39 -4.73
N LEU A 83 6.42 -4.56 -5.06
CA LEU A 83 5.04 -4.89 -4.68
C LEU A 83 4.90 -5.07 -3.16
N GLN A 84 5.90 -5.67 -2.50
CA GLN A 84 5.93 -5.80 -1.06
C GLN A 84 6.01 -4.43 -0.38
N LEU A 85 6.85 -3.53 -0.88
CA LEU A 85 6.97 -2.15 -0.40
C LEU A 85 5.65 -1.39 -0.51
N ILE A 86 4.98 -1.44 -1.66
CA ILE A 86 3.64 -0.84 -1.83
C ILE A 86 2.67 -1.38 -0.77
N ASN A 87 2.71 -2.69 -0.51
CA ASN A 87 1.87 -3.30 0.51
C ASN A 87 2.25 -2.83 1.92
N SER A 88 3.54 -2.71 2.25
CA SER A 88 4.02 -2.15 3.52
C SER A 88 3.48 -0.74 3.76
N TYR A 89 3.45 0.13 2.74
CA TYR A 89 2.83 1.46 2.86
C TYR A 89 1.32 1.41 3.14
N ARG A 90 0.59 0.45 2.56
CA ARG A 90 -0.85 0.27 2.82
C ARG A 90 -1.15 -0.16 4.26
N PHE A 91 -0.26 -0.92 4.89
CA PHE A 91 -0.42 -1.39 6.28
C PHE A 91 0.16 -0.42 7.30
N LEU A 92 1.37 0.08 7.06
CA LEU A 92 2.19 0.77 8.05
C LEU A 92 2.28 2.28 7.81
N GLY A 93 1.85 2.78 6.64
CA GLY A 93 1.96 4.20 6.28
C GLY A 93 1.31 5.15 7.31
N LEU A 94 0.20 4.73 7.91
CA LEU A 94 -0.46 5.42 9.03
C LEU A 94 0.52 5.83 10.14
N ARG A 95 1.47 4.95 10.50
CA ARG A 95 2.38 5.15 11.63
C ARG A 95 3.38 6.28 11.39
N VAL A 96 3.60 6.66 10.14
CA VAL A 96 4.50 7.75 9.74
C VAL A 96 3.76 8.93 9.10
N ALA A 97 2.42 8.91 9.12
CA ALA A 97 1.58 9.98 8.60
C ALA A 97 1.68 11.27 9.44
N ASN A 98 1.40 12.41 8.82
CA ASN A 98 1.39 13.74 9.47
C ASN A 98 0.04 14.01 10.12
N LEU A 99 -0.23 13.38 11.27
CA LEU A 99 -1.52 13.46 11.96
C LEU A 99 -1.56 14.44 13.14
N ASP A 100 -0.42 14.65 13.81
CA ASP A 100 -0.34 15.55 14.96
C ASP A 100 -0.12 17.00 14.49
N PRO A 101 -1.12 17.90 14.59
CA PRO A 101 -0.97 19.29 14.16
C PRO A 101 0.05 20.06 15.01
N LEU A 102 0.37 19.57 16.22
CA LEU A 102 1.36 20.18 17.11
C LEU A 102 2.76 19.57 16.97
N ALA A 103 2.92 18.53 16.14
CA ALA A 103 4.18 17.83 15.91
C ALA A 103 4.93 17.44 17.19
N ARG A 104 4.20 16.98 18.22
CA ARG A 104 4.78 16.65 19.54
C ARG A 104 5.44 15.29 19.58
N HIS A 105 5.04 14.40 18.69
CA HIS A 105 5.50 13.02 18.66
C HIS A 105 6.50 12.83 17.52
N GLU A 106 7.66 12.29 17.86
CA GLU A 106 8.60 11.81 16.85
C GLU A 106 8.01 10.61 16.14
N LYS A 107 8.25 10.54 14.83
CA LYS A 107 7.78 9.43 14.01
C LYS A 107 8.68 8.23 14.22
N PRO A 108 8.13 7.02 14.37
CA PRO A 108 8.94 5.82 14.42
C PRO A 108 9.66 5.60 13.09
N VAL A 109 10.90 5.13 13.16
CA VAL A 109 11.60 4.60 11.99
C VAL A 109 11.09 3.18 11.74
N ILE A 110 10.58 2.94 10.52
CA ILE A 110 10.01 1.64 10.12
C ILE A 110 10.82 1.15 8.93
N ALA A 111 11.58 0.07 9.13
CA ALA A 111 12.49 -0.47 8.12
C ALA A 111 11.74 -0.90 6.85
N GLU A 112 10.55 -1.47 6.99
CA GLU A 112 9.71 -1.97 5.91
C GLU A 112 9.17 -0.86 4.99
N LEU A 113 9.30 0.42 5.36
CA LEU A 113 8.95 1.57 4.53
C LEU A 113 10.17 2.16 3.79
N ASP A 114 11.38 1.74 4.15
CA ASP A 114 12.63 2.14 3.52
C ASP A 114 12.92 1.22 2.33
N PRO A 115 13.07 1.74 1.09
CA PRO A 115 13.51 0.96 -0.06
C PRO A 115 14.80 0.17 0.19
N ALA A 116 15.73 0.72 0.99
CA ALA A 116 17.01 0.08 1.28
C ALA A 116 16.85 -1.25 2.01
N TYR A 117 15.78 -1.42 2.80
CA TYR A 117 15.46 -2.69 3.48
C TYR A 117 15.26 -3.84 2.48
N TYR A 118 14.79 -3.54 1.27
CA TYR A 118 14.58 -4.52 0.20
C TYR A 118 15.73 -4.58 -0.80
N GLY A 119 16.85 -3.93 -0.52
CA GLY A 119 17.98 -3.84 -1.46
C GLY A 119 17.71 -2.98 -2.70
N LEU A 120 16.70 -2.10 -2.65
CA LEU A 120 16.45 -1.10 -3.68
C LEU A 120 17.31 0.13 -3.37
N ASN A 121 18.24 0.45 -4.25
CA ASN A 121 19.19 1.55 -4.05
C ASN A 121 18.88 2.75 -4.94
N GLU A 122 19.69 3.81 -4.84
CA GLU A 122 19.51 5.02 -5.66
C GLU A 122 19.59 4.75 -7.17
N ALA A 123 20.37 3.76 -7.62
CA ALA A 123 20.44 3.40 -9.04
C ALA A 123 19.12 2.78 -9.56
N ASP A 124 18.30 2.24 -8.67
CA ASP A 124 17.00 1.66 -9.01
C ASP A 124 15.87 2.70 -9.06
N MET A 125 16.10 3.93 -8.59
CA MET A 125 15.05 4.96 -8.49
C MET A 125 14.42 5.31 -9.83
N ASP A 126 15.24 5.34 -10.88
CA ASP A 126 14.80 5.68 -12.24
C ASP A 126 14.48 4.41 -13.07
N SER A 127 14.61 3.22 -12.46
CA SER A 127 14.18 1.96 -13.06
C SER A 127 12.66 1.81 -13.02
N THR A 128 12.10 1.25 -14.09
CA THR A 128 10.64 1.13 -14.27
C THR A 128 10.12 -0.23 -13.82
N PHE A 129 9.15 -0.24 -12.91
CA PHE A 129 8.52 -1.43 -12.36
C PHE A 129 7.02 -1.47 -12.68
N ALA A 130 6.46 -2.68 -12.72
CA ALA A 130 5.02 -2.87 -12.74
C ALA A 130 4.40 -2.48 -11.39
N THR A 131 3.31 -1.73 -11.43
CA THR A 131 2.64 -1.21 -10.23
C THR A 131 1.62 -2.21 -9.64
N GLY A 132 1.31 -3.26 -10.40
CA GLY A 132 0.47 -4.38 -9.98
C GLY A 132 -0.95 -3.94 -9.60
N SER A 133 -1.23 -3.92 -8.30
CA SER A 133 -2.56 -3.62 -7.74
C SER A 133 -2.76 -2.15 -7.37
N LEU A 134 -1.74 -1.31 -7.56
CA LEU A 134 -1.78 0.12 -7.28
C LEU A 134 -2.65 0.82 -8.34
N VAL A 135 -3.48 1.76 -7.90
CA VAL A 135 -4.39 2.51 -8.78
C VAL A 135 -3.63 3.65 -9.45
N ALA A 136 -2.82 3.28 -10.44
CA ALA A 136 -1.94 4.16 -11.20
C ALA A 136 -1.70 3.60 -12.61
N ALA A 137 -0.77 4.19 -13.37
CA ALA A 137 -0.31 3.60 -14.62
C ALA A 137 0.27 2.20 -14.37
N SER A 138 0.18 1.31 -15.36
CA SER A 138 0.59 -0.10 -15.23
C SER A 138 2.08 -0.27 -14.91
N ARG A 139 2.90 0.68 -15.34
CA ARG A 139 4.33 0.76 -15.04
C ARG A 139 4.70 2.19 -14.66
N LEU A 140 5.55 2.33 -13.65
CA LEU A 140 6.09 3.61 -13.15
C LEU A 140 7.53 3.42 -12.70
N THR A 141 8.29 4.50 -12.64
CA THR A 141 9.60 4.49 -11.98
C THR A 141 9.45 4.23 -10.48
N LEU A 142 10.47 3.65 -9.84
CA LEU A 142 10.45 3.45 -8.38
C LEU A 142 10.26 4.77 -7.64
N ARG A 143 10.88 5.85 -8.13
CA ARG A 143 10.72 7.21 -7.60
C ARG A 143 9.25 7.66 -7.60
N GLU A 144 8.55 7.49 -8.71
CA GLU A 144 7.13 7.84 -8.83
C GLU A 144 6.24 6.97 -7.95
N ILE A 145 6.52 5.66 -7.86
CA ILE A 145 5.79 4.74 -6.98
C ILE A 145 5.91 5.21 -5.53
N LEU A 146 7.13 5.49 -5.08
CA LEU A 146 7.42 5.95 -3.72
C LEU A 146 6.73 7.28 -3.40
N GLN A 147 6.78 8.23 -4.34
CA GLN A 147 6.10 9.50 -4.18
C GLN A 147 4.58 9.28 -4.03
N LEU A 148 3.99 8.43 -4.86
CA LEU A 148 2.56 8.13 -4.84
C LEU A 148 2.12 7.51 -3.51
N VAL A 149 2.81 6.46 -3.05
CA VAL A 149 2.43 5.76 -1.81
C VAL A 149 2.67 6.63 -0.57
N ARG A 150 3.75 7.43 -0.54
CA ARG A 150 4.01 8.39 0.55
C ARG A 150 2.95 9.49 0.59
N GLN A 151 2.60 10.04 -0.56
CA GLN A 151 1.57 11.07 -0.65
C GLN A 151 0.18 10.54 -0.24
N THR A 152 -0.11 9.29 -0.57
CA THR A 152 -1.41 8.66 -0.28
C THR A 152 -1.55 8.22 1.17
N TYR A 153 -0.51 7.58 1.74
CA TYR A 153 -0.60 6.92 3.05
C TYR A 153 0.15 7.60 4.18
N CYS A 154 1.06 8.53 3.88
CA CYS A 154 1.90 9.22 4.86
C CYS A 154 1.67 10.74 4.90
N GLY A 155 0.63 11.23 4.21
CA GLY A 155 0.24 12.64 4.19
C GLY A 155 -0.50 13.06 5.46
N SER A 156 -1.45 13.99 5.32
CA SER A 156 -2.33 14.45 6.42
C SER A 156 -3.49 13.50 6.73
N ILE A 157 -3.56 12.38 6.01
CA ILE A 157 -4.59 11.34 6.19
C ILE A 157 -3.86 10.02 6.46
N GLY A 158 -4.22 9.39 7.57
CA GLY A 158 -3.77 8.07 7.95
C GLY A 158 -4.88 7.06 7.69
N ALA A 159 -4.70 6.18 6.72
CA ALA A 159 -5.71 5.20 6.35
C ALA A 159 -5.43 3.84 7.00
N GLU A 160 -6.34 3.37 7.85
CA GLU A 160 -6.30 2.04 8.44
C GLU A 160 -7.46 1.20 7.91
N TYR A 161 -7.17 0.25 7.02
CA TYR A 161 -8.23 -0.54 6.37
C TYR A 161 -7.80 -1.96 5.99
N MET A 162 -6.50 -2.25 5.99
CA MET A 162 -5.99 -3.53 5.49
C MET A 162 -6.39 -4.73 6.39
N TYR A 163 -6.84 -4.47 7.62
CA TYR A 163 -7.39 -5.48 8.55
C TYR A 163 -8.75 -6.04 8.11
N ILE A 164 -9.49 -5.35 7.23
CA ILE A 164 -10.79 -5.81 6.71
C ILE A 164 -10.61 -7.18 6.05
N SER A 165 -11.54 -8.12 6.16
CA SER A 165 -11.40 -9.42 5.48
C SER A 165 -11.86 -9.39 4.02
N ASP A 166 -12.87 -8.56 3.71
CA ASP A 166 -13.46 -8.42 2.38
C ASP A 166 -12.52 -7.68 1.40
N VAL A 167 -12.14 -8.38 0.32
CA VAL A 167 -11.27 -7.87 -0.72
C VAL A 167 -11.93 -6.76 -1.55
N ALA A 168 -13.24 -6.84 -1.80
CA ALA A 168 -13.96 -5.83 -2.57
C ALA A 168 -13.95 -4.49 -1.83
N GLN A 169 -14.12 -4.51 -0.50
CA GLN A 169 -14.02 -3.32 0.34
C GLN A 169 -12.60 -2.72 0.33
N LYS A 170 -11.55 -3.55 0.46
CA LYS A 170 -10.15 -3.05 0.35
C LYS A 170 -9.90 -2.38 -0.99
N ARG A 171 -10.32 -3.02 -2.08
CA ARG A 171 -10.15 -2.50 -3.45
C ARG A 171 -10.91 -1.19 -3.65
N TRP A 172 -12.11 -1.09 -3.09
CA TRP A 172 -12.89 0.15 -3.11
C TRP A 172 -12.17 1.30 -2.40
N ILE A 173 -11.60 1.04 -1.21
CA ILE A 173 -10.83 2.04 -0.46
C ILE A 173 -9.56 2.43 -1.23
N GLN A 174 -8.83 1.47 -1.78
CA GLN A 174 -7.63 1.72 -2.61
C GLN A 174 -7.95 2.62 -3.80
N ASN A 175 -9.02 2.32 -4.54
CA ASN A 175 -9.49 3.16 -5.66
C ASN A 175 -9.77 4.60 -5.26
N ARG A 176 -10.34 4.81 -4.06
CA ARG A 176 -10.65 6.16 -3.55
C ARG A 176 -9.41 6.93 -3.09
N LEU A 177 -8.49 6.26 -2.39
CA LEU A 177 -7.30 6.90 -1.82
C LEU A 177 -6.20 7.12 -2.87
N GLU A 178 -5.80 6.05 -3.57
CA GLU A 178 -4.67 6.07 -4.50
C GLU A 178 -5.00 6.82 -5.80
N GLY A 179 -6.28 6.85 -6.21
CA GLY A 179 -6.73 7.63 -7.36
C GLY A 179 -6.65 9.15 -7.14
N VAL A 180 -6.88 9.60 -5.90
CA VAL A 180 -6.93 11.03 -5.54
C VAL A 180 -5.60 11.51 -4.94
N ARG A 181 -4.81 10.61 -4.33
CA ARG A 181 -3.48 10.90 -3.76
C ARG A 181 -3.52 12.06 -2.76
N GLY A 182 -4.58 12.14 -1.96
CA GLY A 182 -4.82 13.24 -1.02
C GLY A 182 -5.17 14.60 -1.66
N GLN A 183 -5.26 14.69 -2.98
CA GLN A 183 -5.57 15.92 -3.72
C GLN A 183 -7.00 15.90 -4.27
N HIS A 184 -7.98 16.25 -3.42
CA HIS A 184 -9.41 16.21 -3.77
C HIS A 184 -9.90 17.26 -4.78
N GLY A 185 -9.01 18.08 -5.35
CA GLY A 185 -9.37 19.00 -6.44
C GLY A 185 -10.43 20.05 -6.09
N PHE A 186 -10.53 20.48 -4.83
CA PHE A 186 -11.55 21.46 -4.41
C PHE A 186 -11.46 22.76 -5.21
N ASN A 187 -12.60 23.18 -5.76
CA ASN A 187 -12.73 24.44 -6.48
C ASN A 187 -12.69 25.65 -5.52
N VAL A 188 -12.55 26.85 -6.09
CA VAL A 188 -12.41 28.09 -5.29
C VAL A 188 -13.64 28.34 -4.39
N ALA A 189 -14.85 28.03 -4.87
CA ALA A 189 -16.07 28.22 -4.08
C ALA A 189 -16.12 27.26 -2.88
N GLN A 190 -15.74 26.00 -3.06
CA GLN A 190 -15.65 25.01 -1.99
C GLN A 190 -14.60 25.41 -0.95
N ARG A 191 -13.41 25.87 -1.39
CA ARG A 191 -12.37 26.36 -0.48
C ARG A 191 -12.85 27.57 0.34
N ARG A 192 -13.55 28.52 -0.29
CA ARG A 192 -14.16 29.67 0.41
C ARG A 192 -15.23 29.23 1.41
N ARG A 193 -16.06 28.23 1.07
CA ARG A 193 -17.07 27.69 1.99
C ARG A 193 -16.41 27.04 3.21
N ILE A 194 -15.40 26.20 3.00
CA ILE A 194 -14.64 25.55 4.10
C ILE A 194 -14.04 26.63 5.02
N LEU A 195 -13.36 27.63 4.44
CA LEU A 195 -12.79 28.74 5.21
C LEU A 195 -13.88 29.51 5.98
N GLY A 196 -14.99 29.87 5.33
CA GLY A 196 -16.08 30.58 5.99
C GLY A 196 -16.69 29.80 7.16
N ARG A 197 -16.83 28.47 7.03
CA ARG A 197 -17.28 27.60 8.13
C ARG A 197 -16.27 27.53 9.28
N LEU A 198 -14.97 27.46 8.98
CA LEU A 198 -13.92 27.53 10.00
C LEU A 198 -13.94 28.88 10.72
N THR A 199 -14.04 29.99 9.99
CA THR A 199 -14.10 31.33 10.58
C THR A 199 -15.33 31.50 11.47
N ALA A 200 -16.49 30.98 11.05
CA ALA A 200 -17.69 31.00 11.89
C ALA A 200 -17.52 30.17 13.18
N ALA A 201 -16.85 29.02 13.08
CA ALA A 201 -16.55 28.18 14.23
C ALA A 201 -15.66 28.89 15.25
N GLU A 202 -14.54 29.47 14.80
CA GLU A 202 -13.60 30.21 15.66
C GLU A 202 -14.24 31.49 16.23
N SER A 203 -14.97 32.24 15.41
CA SER A 203 -15.57 33.51 15.84
C SER A 203 -16.58 33.33 16.97
N LEU A 204 -17.39 32.27 16.91
CA LEU A 204 -18.33 31.95 17.98
C LEU A 204 -17.60 31.63 19.28
N GLU A 205 -16.56 30.80 19.24
CA GLU A 205 -15.79 30.45 20.44
C GLU A 205 -15.13 31.68 21.06
N ARG A 206 -14.49 32.52 20.23
CA ARG A 206 -13.87 33.77 20.69
C ARG A 206 -14.88 34.72 21.30
N TYR A 207 -16.06 34.86 20.69
CA TYR A 207 -17.13 35.69 21.24
C TYR A 207 -17.61 35.19 22.61
N LEU A 208 -17.90 33.89 22.71
CA LEU A 208 -18.32 33.27 23.97
C LEU A 208 -17.23 33.38 25.04
N HIS A 209 -15.95 33.29 24.63
CA HIS A 209 -14.82 33.46 25.53
C HIS A 209 -14.74 34.86 26.12
N THR A 210 -14.89 35.89 25.29
CA THR A 210 -14.80 37.29 25.71
C THR A 210 -16.01 37.72 26.53
N LYS A 211 -17.22 37.30 26.14
CA LYS A 211 -18.47 37.79 26.77
C LYS A 211 -18.83 37.03 28.05
N TYR A 212 -18.62 35.71 28.09
CA TYR A 212 -19.05 34.85 29.21
C TYR A 212 -17.85 34.22 29.91
N VAL A 213 -17.00 35.07 30.48
CA VAL A 213 -15.79 34.67 31.21
C VAL A 213 -16.16 33.81 32.42
N GLY A 214 -15.43 32.72 32.64
CA GLY A 214 -15.62 31.82 33.78
C GLY A 214 -16.80 30.83 33.66
N GLN A 215 -17.65 30.96 32.64
CA GLN A 215 -18.71 29.97 32.40
C GLN A 215 -18.18 28.75 31.63
N LYS A 216 -18.58 27.55 32.07
CA LYS A 216 -18.26 26.29 31.36
C LYS A 216 -19.01 26.24 30.02
N ARG A 217 -18.27 26.12 28.92
CA ARG A 217 -18.82 26.05 27.54
C ARG A 217 -18.34 24.87 26.69
N PHE A 218 -17.37 24.10 27.19
CA PHE A 218 -16.77 22.97 26.46
C PHE A 218 -16.31 23.33 25.03
N SER A 219 -15.41 24.31 24.97
CA SER A 219 -14.88 24.93 23.74
C SER A 219 -14.46 23.91 22.67
N LEU A 220 -14.75 24.24 21.42
CA LEU A 220 -14.24 23.56 20.22
C LEU A 220 -12.85 24.05 19.79
N GLU A 221 -12.22 24.96 20.52
CA GLU A 221 -10.89 25.50 20.16
C GLU A 221 -9.86 24.38 19.92
N GLY A 222 -9.17 24.46 18.78
CA GLY A 222 -8.25 23.45 18.26
C GLY A 222 -8.91 22.29 17.50
N GLY A 223 -10.24 22.20 17.52
CA GLY A 223 -11.06 21.19 16.82
C GLY A 223 -12.07 21.80 15.85
N GLU A 224 -11.88 23.05 15.43
CA GLU A 224 -12.83 23.83 14.63
C GLU A 224 -13.16 23.16 13.28
N THR A 225 -12.22 22.34 12.76
CA THR A 225 -12.41 21.50 11.56
C THR A 225 -13.61 20.55 11.65
N LEU A 226 -14.13 20.27 12.85
CA LEU A 226 -15.39 19.55 13.03
C LEU A 226 -16.55 20.21 12.27
N ILE A 227 -16.63 21.54 12.25
CA ILE A 227 -17.74 22.28 11.62
C ILE A 227 -17.75 22.14 10.10
N PRO A 228 -16.68 22.47 9.34
CA PRO A 228 -16.69 22.23 7.90
C PRO A 228 -16.79 20.74 7.56
N MET A 229 -16.28 19.83 8.41
CA MET A 229 -16.43 18.39 8.20
C MET A 229 -17.91 17.96 8.26
N LEU A 230 -18.65 18.38 9.30
CA LEU A 230 -20.07 18.08 9.43
C LEU A 230 -20.90 18.77 8.34
N ASP A 231 -20.63 20.04 8.02
CA ASP A 231 -21.29 20.74 6.91
C ASP A 231 -21.10 19.97 5.60
N HIS A 232 -19.87 19.53 5.29
CA HIS A 232 -19.61 18.77 4.08
C HIS A 232 -20.30 17.39 4.08
N LEU A 233 -20.29 16.68 5.21
CA LEU A 233 -20.93 15.38 5.36
C LEU A 233 -22.44 15.48 5.11
N LEU A 234 -23.12 16.42 5.77
CA LEU A 234 -24.57 16.59 5.65
C LEU A 234 -24.97 17.02 4.23
N GLN A 235 -24.20 17.93 3.61
CA GLN A 235 -24.43 18.31 2.21
C GLN A 235 -24.27 17.11 1.27
N ARG A 236 -23.31 16.22 1.53
CA ARG A 236 -23.11 15.01 0.73
C ARG A 236 -24.22 13.98 0.95
N CYS A 237 -24.71 13.83 2.17
CA CYS A 237 -25.86 12.98 2.50
C CYS A 237 -27.11 13.46 1.76
N GLY A 238 -27.44 14.74 1.86
CA GLY A 238 -28.60 15.30 1.15
C GLY A 238 -28.48 15.19 -0.37
N ALA A 239 -27.29 15.41 -0.93
CA ALA A 239 -27.03 15.18 -2.36
C ALA A 239 -27.22 13.71 -2.80
N GLN A 240 -27.12 12.76 -1.88
CA GLN A 240 -27.35 11.33 -2.13
C GLN A 240 -28.81 10.90 -1.83
N GLY A 241 -29.70 11.85 -1.53
CA GLY A 241 -31.11 11.58 -1.28
C GLY A 241 -31.43 11.12 0.15
N VAL A 242 -30.50 11.28 1.09
CA VAL A 242 -30.79 11.04 2.51
C VAL A 242 -31.77 12.11 3.01
N GLN A 243 -32.85 11.68 3.67
CA GLN A 243 -33.93 12.57 4.15
C GLN A 243 -33.74 13.01 5.60
N GLU A 244 -33.13 12.15 6.44
CA GLU A 244 -32.96 12.41 7.86
C GLU A 244 -31.55 12.02 8.33
N ALA A 245 -30.97 12.82 9.21
CA ALA A 245 -29.70 12.54 9.88
C ALA A 245 -29.79 12.84 11.38
N VAL A 246 -29.44 11.85 12.20
CA VAL A 246 -29.40 12.01 13.66
C VAL A 246 -27.94 12.03 14.12
N ILE A 247 -27.58 13.07 14.87
CA ILE A 247 -26.23 13.27 15.41
C ILE A 247 -26.29 13.04 16.92
N GLY A 248 -25.57 12.02 17.41
CA GLY A 248 -25.26 11.88 18.83
C GLY A 248 -23.87 12.42 19.11
N MET A 249 -23.74 13.39 20.02
CA MET A 249 -22.42 13.95 20.39
C MET A 249 -22.30 14.26 21.88
N ALA A 250 -21.06 14.18 22.38
CA ALA A 250 -20.71 14.64 23.72
C ALA A 250 -20.74 16.18 23.83
N HIS A 251 -20.26 16.70 24.97
CA HIS A 251 -20.33 18.13 25.29
C HIS A 251 -19.40 19.03 24.45
N ARG A 252 -18.26 18.51 23.95
CA ARG A 252 -17.22 19.33 23.29
C ARG A 252 -17.72 19.88 21.96
N GLY A 253 -17.72 21.21 21.84
CA GLY A 253 -18.16 21.93 20.65
C GLY A 253 -19.65 21.83 20.35
N ARG A 254 -20.48 21.32 21.28
CA ARG A 254 -21.92 21.14 21.05
C ARG A 254 -22.63 22.46 20.75
N LEU A 255 -22.29 23.54 21.45
CA LEU A 255 -22.83 24.88 21.18
C LEU A 255 -22.47 25.37 19.78
N ASN A 256 -21.26 25.03 19.33
CA ASN A 256 -20.78 25.36 18.00
C ASN A 256 -21.57 24.62 16.92
N VAL A 257 -21.82 23.32 17.12
CA VAL A 257 -22.67 22.51 16.23
C VAL A 257 -24.11 23.03 16.20
N LEU A 258 -24.71 23.33 17.35
CA LEU A 258 -26.06 23.88 17.44
C LEU A 258 -26.23 25.15 16.60
N VAL A 259 -25.29 26.10 16.71
CA VAL A 259 -25.37 27.38 16.00
C VAL A 259 -24.96 27.23 14.53
N ASN A 260 -23.78 26.68 14.27
CA ASN A 260 -23.17 26.72 12.93
C ASN A 260 -23.61 25.58 12.00
N ILE A 261 -24.18 24.49 12.54
CA ILE A 261 -24.73 23.38 11.75
C ILE A 261 -26.26 23.39 11.77
N LEU A 262 -26.89 23.31 12.95
CA LEU A 262 -28.35 23.23 13.05
C LEU A 262 -29.04 24.60 12.96
N GLY A 263 -28.30 25.71 12.97
CA GLY A 263 -28.88 27.04 12.81
C GLY A 263 -29.67 27.52 14.04
N LYS A 264 -29.40 26.99 15.24
CA LYS A 264 -29.95 27.53 16.49
C LYS A 264 -29.60 29.01 16.56
N GLN A 265 -30.61 29.86 16.73
CA GLN A 265 -30.41 31.30 16.73
C GLN A 265 -29.45 31.70 17.86
N PRO A 266 -28.39 32.48 17.57
CA PRO A 266 -27.44 32.92 18.61
C PRO A 266 -28.10 33.65 19.78
N GLY A 267 -29.17 34.40 19.52
CA GLY A 267 -29.95 35.07 20.58
C GLY A 267 -30.55 34.10 21.60
N MET A 268 -31.08 32.96 21.15
CA MET A 268 -31.60 31.91 22.04
C MET A 268 -30.48 31.31 22.89
N LEU A 269 -29.30 31.07 22.27
CA LEU A 269 -28.14 30.60 23.00
C LEU A 269 -27.70 31.62 24.06
N PHE A 270 -27.61 32.91 23.72
CA PHE A 270 -27.18 33.95 24.65
C PHE A 270 -28.16 34.15 25.81
N ALA A 271 -29.46 34.03 25.55
CA ALA A 271 -30.49 34.03 26.61
C ALA A 271 -30.25 32.91 27.64
N GLU A 272 -29.88 31.70 27.19
CA GLU A 272 -29.52 30.58 28.07
C GLU A 272 -28.23 30.85 28.90
N PHE A 273 -27.31 31.68 28.40
CA PHE A 273 -26.15 32.12 29.16
C PHE A 273 -26.49 33.19 30.21
N GLU A 274 -27.56 33.94 29.98
CA GLU A 274 -28.08 35.01 30.86
C GLU A 274 -29.15 34.50 31.84
N GLY A 275 -29.47 33.20 31.81
CA GLY A 275 -30.45 32.56 32.70
C GLY A 275 -31.90 32.76 32.27
N ILE A 276 -32.14 33.26 31.06
CA ILE A 276 -33.47 33.47 30.49
C ILE A 276 -33.83 32.22 29.69
N HIS A 277 -34.70 31.39 30.25
CA HIS A 277 -35.19 30.18 29.60
C HIS A 277 -36.59 30.42 29.02
N ALA A 278 -36.78 30.07 27.74
CA ALA A 278 -38.06 30.21 27.05
C ALA A 278 -39.10 29.15 27.47
N GLU A 279 -38.68 28.08 28.14
CA GLU A 279 -39.53 26.93 28.48
C GLU A 279 -39.79 26.83 29.98
N HIS A 280 -41.07 26.79 30.36
CA HIS A 280 -41.57 26.40 31.68
C HIS A 280 -41.49 24.88 31.88
N LEU A 281 -40.30 24.27 31.73
CA LEU A 281 -40.09 22.85 32.07
C LEU A 281 -39.70 22.72 33.55
N SER A 282 -40.36 21.81 34.26
CA SER A 282 -40.33 21.72 35.73
C SER A 282 -38.97 21.33 36.35
N SER A 283 -37.98 20.92 35.56
CA SER A 283 -36.65 20.54 36.06
C SER A 283 -35.47 20.78 35.10
N GLY A 284 -35.58 21.75 34.17
CA GLY A 284 -34.69 21.97 33.01
C GLY A 284 -33.25 21.45 33.08
N ASP A 285 -32.78 20.81 32.01
CA ASP A 285 -31.41 20.31 31.88
C ASP A 285 -30.44 21.41 31.41
N VAL A 286 -29.13 21.20 31.60
CA VAL A 286 -28.09 22.17 31.22
C VAL A 286 -28.04 22.39 29.70
N LYS A 287 -27.70 23.61 29.28
CA LYS A 287 -27.71 24.12 27.89
C LYS A 287 -26.97 23.26 26.84
N TYR A 288 -26.10 22.35 27.26
CA TYR A 288 -25.37 21.42 26.40
C TYR A 288 -25.89 19.97 26.45
N HIS A 289 -27.11 19.75 26.98
CA HIS A 289 -27.83 18.48 26.88
C HIS A 289 -29.14 18.60 26.10
N GLN A 290 -29.61 19.82 25.84
CA GLN A 290 -30.84 20.02 25.08
C GLN A 290 -30.66 19.54 23.64
N GLY A 291 -31.58 18.69 23.20
CA GLY A 291 -31.70 18.30 21.80
C GLY A 291 -32.18 19.46 20.94
N PHE A 292 -31.90 19.41 19.65
CA PHE A 292 -32.37 20.41 18.69
C PHE A 292 -32.58 19.75 17.33
N SER A 293 -33.64 20.15 16.62
CA SER A 293 -33.93 19.65 15.28
C SER A 293 -34.13 20.81 14.31
N ALA A 294 -33.59 20.68 13.10
CA ALA A 294 -33.73 21.68 12.06
C ALA A 294 -33.65 21.05 10.67
N ASP A 295 -34.32 21.69 9.71
CA ASP A 295 -34.22 21.32 8.29
C ASP A 295 -33.12 22.15 7.63
N ILE A 296 -32.16 21.47 7.00
CA ILE A 296 -31.03 22.09 6.31
C ILE A 296 -31.21 21.94 4.81
N ALA A 297 -31.02 23.04 4.07
CA ALA A 297 -31.01 23.01 2.62
C ALA A 297 -29.73 22.34 2.08
N THR A 298 -29.91 21.34 1.23
CA THR A 298 -28.83 20.66 0.50
C THR A 298 -29.11 20.68 -1.01
N SER A 299 -28.13 20.30 -1.83
CA SER A 299 -28.33 20.24 -3.28
C SER A 299 -29.35 19.18 -3.73
N GLY A 300 -29.65 18.18 -2.88
CA GLY A 300 -30.64 17.14 -3.18
C GLY A 300 -32.02 17.39 -2.56
N GLY A 301 -32.22 18.52 -1.87
CA GLY A 301 -33.46 18.85 -1.16
C GLY A 301 -33.24 19.20 0.31
N GLN A 302 -34.33 19.25 1.07
CA GLN A 302 -34.28 19.45 2.52
C GLN A 302 -33.81 18.16 3.20
N LEU A 303 -32.85 18.29 4.12
CA LEU A 303 -32.39 17.24 5.00
C LEU A 303 -32.80 17.60 6.42
N HIS A 304 -33.63 16.77 7.05
CA HIS A 304 -33.95 16.92 8.47
C HIS A 304 -32.78 16.47 9.32
N VAL A 305 -32.30 17.32 10.24
CA VAL A 305 -31.19 16.99 11.13
C VAL A 305 -31.61 17.16 12.57
N ALA A 306 -31.41 16.11 13.37
CA ALA A 306 -31.67 16.11 14.80
C ALA A 306 -30.36 15.88 15.57
N LEU A 307 -30.14 16.69 16.61
CA LEU A 307 -29.08 16.50 17.59
C LEU A 307 -29.68 15.91 18.86
N ALA A 308 -29.21 14.71 19.22
CA ALA A 308 -29.51 14.04 20.48
C ALA A 308 -28.50 14.47 21.56
#